data_AF-A0AAV3PC85-F1
#
_entry.id   AF-A0AAV3PC85-F1
#
_cell.length_a   1.000
_cell.length_b   1.000
_cell.length_c   1.000
_cell.angle_alpha   90.00
_cell.angle_beta   90.00
_cell.angle_gamma   90.00
#
_symmetry.space_group_name_H-M   'P 1'
#
loop_
_entity.id
_entity.type
_entity.pdbx_description
1 polymer ?
#
loop_
_entity_poly.entity_id
_entity_poly.type
_entity_poly.pdbx_seq_one_letter_code
_entity_poly.pdbx_strand_id
1 'polypeptide(L)'
;MGGSEEKLVYRISSAKEWEDLQRNGSILGGHLDKSTACIHLSTLNQKETTSFSSISSDHISKCDRSSDSVVPDIKTDPVQSTLQNFFSNFPEDLYLLQIDADKLGDGLIYEAVDESNVFPHFYGPSRSFAPLPLSVVIKAEKLTVSDGKFCCSMLN
;
A
#
# COMPACT_ATOMS: atom_id res chain seq x y z
N MET A 1 -18.35 -4.10 22.62
CA MET A 1 -18.37 -4.60 21.23
C MET A 1 -17.11 -4.07 20.60
N GLY A 2 -16.09 -4.93 20.44
CA GLY A 2 -14.81 -4.53 19.88
C GLY A 2 -15.02 -4.14 18.43
N GLY A 3 -14.72 -2.89 18.07
CA GLY A 3 -14.63 -2.50 16.68
C GLY A 3 -13.57 -3.38 16.03
N SER A 4 -13.98 -4.23 15.10
CA SER A 4 -13.06 -4.86 14.17
C SER A 4 -12.26 -3.73 13.54
N GLU A 5 -10.95 -3.71 13.75
CA GLU A 5 -10.07 -2.86 12.94
C GLU A 5 -10.31 -3.29 11.49
N GLU A 6 -11.06 -2.49 10.73
CA GLU A 6 -11.27 -2.73 9.31
C GLU A 6 -9.89 -2.71 8.67
N LYS A 7 -9.42 -3.89 8.25
CA LYS A 7 -8.13 -4.01 7.58
C LYS A 7 -8.32 -3.48 6.16
N LEU A 8 -7.79 -2.30 5.91
CA LEU A 8 -7.84 -1.65 4.60
C LEU A 8 -6.54 -1.88 3.86
N VAL A 9 -6.66 -2.31 2.61
CA VAL A 9 -5.57 -2.38 1.65
C VAL A 9 -5.88 -1.50 0.45
N TYR A 10 -4.84 -1.07 -0.25
CA TYR A 10 -4.94 -0.04 -1.26
C TYR A 10 -4.37 -0.53 -2.57
N ARG A 11 -5.03 -0.16 -3.68
CA ARG A 11 -4.52 -0.41 -5.03
C ARG A 11 -4.44 0.90 -5.79
N ILE A 12 -3.29 1.15 -6.41
CA ILE A 12 -3.13 2.20 -7.41
C ILE A 12 -3.56 1.60 -8.75
N SER A 13 -4.43 2.27 -9.49
CA SER A 13 -4.91 1.80 -10.79
C SER A 13 -5.00 2.95 -11.77
N SER A 14 -4.74 2.70 -13.05
CA SER A 14 -4.99 3.71 -14.08
C SER A 14 -6.50 3.93 -14.26
N ALA A 15 -6.87 5.08 -14.82
CA ALA A 15 -8.26 5.38 -15.15
C ALA A 15 -8.90 4.28 -16.00
N LYS A 16 -8.14 3.73 -16.95
CA LYS A 16 -8.59 2.61 -17.79
C LYS A 16 -8.85 1.34 -16.97
N GLU A 17 -7.95 0.97 -16.07
CA GLU A 17 -8.15 -0.19 -15.19
C GLU A 17 -9.39 -0.01 -14.30
N TRP A 18 -9.60 1.20 -13.77
CA TRP A 18 -10.76 1.53 -12.95
C TRP A 18 -12.07 1.47 -13.75
N GLU A 19 -12.09 1.99 -14.98
CA GLU A 19 -13.23 1.86 -15.89
C GLU A 19 -13.54 0.40 -16.23
N ASP A 20 -12.51 -0.39 -16.54
CA ASP A 20 -12.68 -1.81 -16.85
C ASP A 20 -13.18 -2.60 -15.64
N LEU A 21 -12.76 -2.24 -14.41
CA LEU A 21 -13.27 -2.83 -13.17
C LEU A 21 -14.76 -2.54 -12.96
N GLN A 22 -15.17 -1.30 -13.17
CA GLN A 22 -16.58 -0.91 -13.09
C GLN A 22 -17.43 -1.59 -14.17
N ARG A 23 -16.90 -1.70 -15.40
CA ARG A 23 -17.62 -2.28 -16.54
C ARG A 23 -17.78 -3.80 -16.42
N ASN A 24 -16.72 -4.50 -16.02
CA ASN A 24 -16.68 -5.96 -16.03
C ASN A 24 -17.01 -6.57 -14.66
N GLY A 25 -17.04 -5.77 -13.60
CA GLY A 25 -17.25 -6.21 -12.22
C GLY A 25 -16.04 -6.90 -11.58
N SER A 26 -14.96 -7.15 -12.33
CA SER A 26 -13.68 -7.65 -11.82
C SER A 26 -12.51 -7.38 -12.80
N ILE A 27 -11.26 -7.33 -12.32
CA ILE A 27 -10.06 -7.14 -13.16
C ILE A 27 -8.91 -8.07 -12.80
N LEU A 28 -8.14 -8.50 -13.78
CA LEU A 28 -6.85 -9.18 -13.59
C LEU A 28 -5.68 -8.19 -13.36
N GLY A 29 -5.97 -6.90 -13.29
CA GLY A 29 -4.95 -5.86 -13.14
C GLY A 29 -4.07 -5.62 -14.37
N GLY A 30 -2.93 -4.99 -14.11
CA GLY A 30 -2.03 -4.45 -15.11
C GLY A 30 -1.09 -5.50 -15.72
N HIS A 31 -0.09 -5.02 -16.46
CA HIS A 31 0.93 -5.91 -17.02
C HIS A 31 1.73 -6.63 -15.92
N LEU A 32 2.14 -5.89 -14.89
CA LEU A 32 2.90 -6.42 -13.75
C LEU A 32 2.12 -7.51 -13.01
N ASP A 33 0.82 -7.29 -12.76
CA ASP A 33 -0.01 -8.27 -12.06
C ASP A 33 -0.14 -9.57 -12.86
N LYS A 34 -0.32 -9.46 -14.18
CA LYS A 34 -0.43 -10.61 -15.09
C LYS A 34 0.89 -11.37 -15.23
N SER A 35 2.04 -10.69 -15.20
CA SER A 35 3.34 -11.34 -15.33
C SER A 35 3.79 -12.04 -14.05
N THR A 36 3.38 -11.52 -12.89
CA THR A 36 3.68 -12.08 -11.56
C THR A 36 2.60 -13.02 -11.03
N ALA A 37 1.44 -13.06 -11.71
CA ALA A 37 0.29 -13.88 -11.35
C ALA A 37 -0.31 -13.52 -9.96
N CYS A 38 -0.24 -12.26 -9.56
CA CYS A 38 -0.89 -11.71 -8.36
C CYS A 38 -1.31 -10.26 -8.55
N ILE A 39 -2.29 -9.80 -7.77
CA ILE A 39 -2.69 -8.38 -7.72
C ILE A 39 -1.87 -7.71 -6.62
N HIS A 40 -1.04 -6.73 -6.98
CA HIS A 40 -0.26 -5.97 -6.01
C HIS A 40 -1.12 -4.93 -5.30
N LEU A 41 -1.02 -4.93 -3.97
CA LEU A 41 -1.71 -4.02 -3.08
C LEU A 41 -0.70 -3.37 -2.12
N SER A 42 -1.14 -2.35 -1.39
CA SER A 42 -0.31 -1.58 -0.46
C SER A 42 -1.10 -1.26 0.81
N THR A 43 -0.41 -0.77 1.85
CA THR A 43 -1.03 -0.33 3.11
C THR A 43 -0.64 1.13 3.39
N LEU A 44 -1.53 1.93 3.96
CA LEU A 44 -1.24 3.36 4.27
C LEU A 44 -0.35 3.51 5.51
N ASN A 45 -0.46 2.59 6.46
CA ASN A 45 0.38 2.59 7.64
C ASN A 45 0.87 1.18 7.91
N GLN A 46 2.12 0.89 7.54
CA GLN A 46 2.90 -0.01 8.38
C GLN A 46 3.13 0.72 9.69
N LYS A 47 2.17 0.61 10.61
CA LYS A 47 2.47 0.87 12.01
C LYS A 47 3.63 -0.05 12.30
N GLU A 48 4.78 0.56 12.51
CA GLU A 48 5.94 -0.02 13.13
C GLU A 48 5.43 -1.10 14.08
N THR A 49 5.68 -2.37 13.77
CA THR A 49 5.65 -3.41 14.79
C THR A 49 6.88 -3.14 15.66
N THR A 50 6.90 -1.99 16.34
CA THR A 50 7.76 -1.74 17.48
C THR A 50 7.17 -2.61 18.57
N SER A 51 7.52 -3.90 18.51
CA SER A 51 7.73 -4.65 19.74
C SER A 51 8.68 -3.79 20.55
N PHE A 52 8.13 -3.02 21.49
CA PHE A 52 8.88 -2.44 22.58
C PHE A 52 9.51 -3.62 23.34
N SER A 53 10.70 -4.07 22.93
CA SER A 53 11.64 -4.63 23.88
C SER A 53 12.29 -3.44 24.60
N SER A 54 11.49 -2.89 25.51
CA SER A 54 11.95 -1.98 26.54
C SER A 54 13.13 -2.61 27.28
N ILE A 55 14.28 -1.93 27.18
CA ILE A 55 15.30 -1.76 28.22
C ILE A 55 16.26 -2.94 28.45
N SER A 56 17.53 -2.72 28.09
CA SER A 56 18.58 -2.78 29.11
C SER A 56 19.59 -1.67 28.85
N SER A 57 19.50 -0.61 29.66
CA SER A 57 20.56 0.36 29.84
C SER A 57 21.81 -0.34 30.36
N ASP A 58 22.98 0.03 29.83
CA ASP A 58 24.18 0.41 30.60
C ASP A 58 25.40 0.49 29.67
N HIS A 59 25.77 1.70 29.25
CA HIS A 59 27.06 2.34 29.57
C HIS A 59 27.20 3.63 28.74
N ILE A 60 27.13 4.78 29.40
CA ILE A 60 27.55 6.06 28.80
C ILE A 60 29.07 6.04 28.64
N SER A 61 29.56 6.25 27.41
CA SER A 61 30.86 6.88 27.19
C SER A 61 30.77 7.88 26.03
N LYS A 62 31.11 9.13 26.35
CA LYS A 62 31.13 10.31 25.49
C LYS A 62 32.19 10.17 24.38
N CYS A 63 31.90 10.65 23.16
CA CYS A 63 32.79 11.24 22.13
C CYS A 63 31.88 11.57 20.92
N ASP A 64 31.52 12.81 20.60
CA ASP A 64 32.25 13.89 19.90
C ASP A 64 31.60 14.16 18.52
N ARG A 65 30.88 15.27 18.45
CA ARG A 65 30.81 16.24 17.34
C ARG A 65 30.86 15.70 15.90
N SER A 66 29.69 15.55 15.30
CA SER A 66 29.44 16.03 13.93
C SER A 66 27.94 16.30 13.78
N SER A 67 27.59 17.34 13.04
CA SER A 67 26.21 17.79 12.82
C SER A 67 25.32 16.62 12.38
N ASP A 68 24.51 16.12 13.31
CA ASP A 68 23.30 15.38 12.97
C ASP A 68 22.37 16.37 12.26
N SER A 69 22.46 16.42 10.93
CA SER A 69 21.25 16.56 10.14
C SER A 69 20.42 15.34 10.47
N VAL A 70 19.64 15.44 11.55
CA VAL A 70 18.42 14.66 11.70
C VAL A 70 17.56 15.10 10.53
N VAL A 71 17.78 14.49 9.37
CA VAL A 71 16.74 14.40 8.37
C VAL A 71 15.58 13.79 9.14
N PRO A 72 14.45 14.52 9.32
CA PRO A 72 13.29 13.85 9.86
C PRO A 72 13.08 12.68 8.92
N ASP A 73 13.14 11.47 9.46
CA ASP A 73 12.73 10.28 8.76
C ASP A 73 11.26 10.52 8.46
N ILE A 74 10.99 11.15 7.31
CA ILE A 74 9.66 11.33 6.79
C ILE A 74 9.27 9.91 6.49
N LYS A 75 8.65 9.26 7.47
CA LYS A 75 8.06 7.94 7.37
C LYS A 75 7.00 8.06 6.30
N THR A 76 7.43 7.83 5.07
CA THR A 76 6.62 8.01 3.88
C THR A 76 5.66 6.86 3.86
N ASP A 77 4.37 7.18 3.78
CA ASP A 77 3.31 6.21 3.55
C ASP A 77 3.72 5.26 2.40
N PRO A 78 3.65 3.93 2.55
CA PRO A 78 4.07 3.01 1.51
C PRO A 78 3.37 3.27 0.16
N VAL A 79 2.11 3.71 0.16
CA VAL A 79 1.37 4.12 -1.04
C VAL A 79 2.00 5.34 -1.68
N GLN A 80 2.41 6.34 -0.91
CA GLN A 80 3.11 7.52 -1.43
C GLN A 80 4.45 7.13 -2.07
N SER A 81 5.22 6.27 -1.40
CA SER A 81 6.49 5.77 -1.92
C SER A 81 6.30 5.01 -3.23
N THR A 82 5.29 4.13 -3.32
CA THR A 82 4.96 3.44 -4.58
C THR A 82 4.54 4.44 -5.67
N LEU A 83 3.72 5.45 -5.34
CA LEU A 83 3.31 6.48 -6.28
C LEU A 83 4.51 7.29 -6.80
N GLN A 84 5.41 7.75 -5.93
CA GLN A 84 6.59 8.49 -6.34
C GLN A 84 7.54 7.64 -7.21
N ASN A 85 7.78 6.39 -6.82
CA ASN A 85 8.78 5.55 -7.48
C ASN A 85 8.33 5.04 -8.85
N PHE A 86 7.05 4.69 -8.99
CA PHE A 86 6.55 4.03 -10.20
C PHE A 86 5.66 4.92 -11.08
N PHE A 87 5.05 5.96 -10.52
CA PHE A 87 3.97 6.69 -11.18
C PHE A 87 4.22 8.19 -11.41
N SER A 88 5.36 8.75 -10.97
CA SER A 88 5.66 10.20 -11.11
C SER A 88 5.58 10.76 -12.53
N ASN A 89 5.77 9.93 -13.57
CA ASN A 89 5.68 10.32 -14.98
C ASN A 89 4.59 9.54 -15.74
N PHE A 90 3.60 9.00 -15.03
CA PHE A 90 2.55 8.22 -15.66
C PHE A 90 1.62 9.17 -16.47
N PRO A 91 1.40 8.92 -17.77
CA PRO A 91 0.71 9.87 -18.64
C PRO A 91 -0.82 9.84 -18.50
N GLU A 92 -1.37 8.86 -17.77
CA GLU A 92 -2.80 8.71 -17.55
C GLU A 92 -3.19 9.15 -16.14
N ASP A 93 -4.47 9.47 -15.98
CA ASP A 93 -5.07 9.67 -14.67
C ASP A 93 -4.95 8.38 -13.82
N LEU A 94 -4.65 8.55 -12.54
CA LEU A 94 -4.54 7.46 -11.57
C LEU A 94 -5.67 7.55 -10.54
N TYR A 95 -6.05 6.40 -10.03
CA TYR A 95 -7.02 6.23 -8.96
C TYR A 95 -6.39 5.44 -7.83
N LEU A 96 -6.67 5.87 -6.60
CA LEU A 96 -6.46 5.06 -5.42
C LEU A 96 -7.76 4.34 -5.09
N LEU A 97 -7.68 3.03 -4.95
CA LEU A 97 -8.79 2.16 -4.58
C LEU A 97 -8.55 1.68 -3.15
N GLN A 98 -9.49 1.98 -2.26
CA GLN A 98 -9.54 1.45 -0.91
C GLN A 98 -10.37 0.16 -0.92
N ILE A 99 -9.75 -0.93 -0.48
CA ILE A 99 -10.27 -2.29 -0.58
C ILE A 99 -10.39 -2.88 0.82
N ASP A 100 -11.50 -3.58 1.04
CA ASP A 100 -11.77 -4.35 2.24
C ASP A 100 -10.94 -5.65 2.25
N ALA A 101 -9.92 -5.73 3.11
CA ALA A 101 -9.06 -6.90 3.19
C ALA A 101 -9.81 -8.13 3.71
N ASP A 102 -10.82 -7.95 4.58
CA ASP A 102 -11.56 -9.07 5.15
C ASP A 102 -12.42 -9.76 4.09
N LYS A 103 -12.92 -9.01 3.10
CA LYS A 103 -13.64 -9.60 1.95
C LYS A 103 -12.74 -10.37 0.97
N LEU A 104 -11.44 -10.10 0.96
CA LEU A 104 -10.49 -10.86 0.13
C LEU A 104 -10.19 -12.24 0.73
N GLY A 105 -10.38 -12.39 2.05
CA GLY A 105 -10.21 -13.66 2.77
C GLY A 105 -8.84 -14.29 2.56
N ASP A 106 -8.82 -15.62 2.44
CA ASP A 106 -7.59 -16.43 2.30
C ASP A 106 -6.80 -16.17 1.01
N GLY A 107 -7.36 -15.39 0.08
CA GLY A 107 -6.68 -15.00 -1.15
C GLY A 107 -5.68 -13.86 -0.97
N LEU A 108 -5.68 -13.18 0.17
CA LEU A 108 -4.77 -12.09 0.49
C LEU A 108 -3.57 -12.60 1.30
N ILE A 109 -2.36 -12.41 0.77
CA ILE A 109 -1.12 -12.84 1.41
C ILE A 109 -0.24 -11.61 1.65
N TYR A 110 0.30 -11.48 2.85
CA TYR A 110 1.24 -10.41 3.21
C TYR A 110 2.66 -10.93 3.10
N GLU A 111 3.42 -10.45 2.13
CA GLU A 111 4.78 -10.89 1.86
C GLU A 111 5.79 -9.79 2.21
N ALA A 112 6.83 -10.16 2.95
CA ALA A 112 7.92 -9.26 3.28
C ALA A 112 8.79 -9.04 2.04
N VAL A 113 8.99 -7.78 1.65
CA VAL A 113 9.91 -7.39 0.57
C VAL A 113 11.30 -7.11 1.15
N ASP A 114 11.37 -6.57 2.36
CA ASP A 114 12.59 -6.38 3.13
C ASP A 114 12.33 -6.52 4.63
N GLU A 115 13.32 -6.21 5.47
CA GLU A 115 13.25 -6.37 6.93
C GLU A 115 12.15 -5.50 7.59
N SER A 116 11.69 -4.46 6.91
CA SER A 116 10.73 -3.48 7.46
C SER A 116 9.43 -3.37 6.64
N ASN A 117 9.42 -3.79 5.38
CA ASN A 117 8.30 -3.57 4.46
C ASN A 117 7.59 -4.87 4.10
N VAL A 118 6.27 -4.90 4.35
CA VAL A 118 5.37 -6.02 4.06
C VAL A 118 4.27 -5.52 3.13
N PHE A 119 4.17 -6.15 1.95
CA PHE A 119 3.20 -5.78 0.93
C PHE A 119 2.14 -6.87 0.77
N PRO A 120 0.85 -6.50 0.74
CA PRO A 120 -0.22 -7.43 0.42
C PRO A 120 -0.24 -7.78 -1.08
N HIS A 121 -0.28 -9.06 -1.38
CA HIS A 121 -0.54 -9.61 -2.71
C HIS A 121 -1.81 -10.45 -2.69
N PHE A 122 -2.71 -10.22 -3.63
CA PHE A 122 -3.93 -11.01 -3.77
C PHE A 122 -3.78 -12.06 -4.89
N TYR A 123 -3.90 -13.32 -4.50
CA TYR A 123 -3.85 -14.50 -5.37
C TYR A 123 -5.22 -15.17 -5.53
N GLY A 124 -6.26 -14.75 -4.81
CA GLY A 124 -7.57 -15.39 -4.84
C GLY A 124 -7.70 -16.66 -3.98
N PRO A 125 -8.93 -17.20 -3.81
CA PRO A 125 -9.24 -18.22 -2.80
C PRO A 125 -8.45 -19.53 -2.94
N SER A 126 -8.10 -19.90 -4.17
CA SER A 126 -7.31 -21.12 -4.45
C SER A 126 -5.80 -20.87 -4.48
N ARG A 127 -5.34 -19.67 -4.06
CA ARG A 127 -3.97 -19.17 -4.26
C ARG A 127 -3.52 -19.24 -5.73
N SER A 128 -4.46 -18.98 -6.63
CA SER A 128 -4.27 -19.04 -8.08
C SER A 128 -4.78 -17.75 -8.68
N PHE A 129 -3.92 -17.04 -9.41
CA PHE A 129 -4.19 -15.72 -10.00
C PHE A 129 -5.66 -15.49 -10.36
N ALA A 130 -6.34 -14.68 -9.55
CA ALA A 130 -7.76 -14.43 -9.64
C ALA A 130 -8.03 -12.94 -9.86
N PRO A 131 -9.11 -12.59 -10.57
CA PRO A 131 -9.44 -11.20 -10.77
C PRO A 131 -9.93 -10.56 -9.46
N LEU A 132 -9.50 -9.32 -9.21
CA LEU A 132 -9.99 -8.49 -8.12
C LEU A 132 -11.44 -8.08 -8.40
N PRO A 133 -12.42 -8.48 -7.58
CA PRO A 133 -13.83 -8.14 -7.80
C PRO A 133 -14.14 -6.71 -7.36
N LEU A 134 -15.05 -6.03 -8.06
CA LEU A 134 -15.48 -4.68 -7.71
C LEU A 134 -16.16 -4.62 -6.33
N SER A 135 -16.81 -5.69 -5.89
CA SER A 135 -17.53 -5.76 -4.61
C SER A 135 -16.65 -5.60 -3.36
N VAL A 136 -15.33 -5.76 -3.50
CA VAL A 136 -14.37 -5.55 -2.40
C VAL A 136 -13.88 -4.11 -2.30
N VAL A 137 -14.09 -3.30 -3.34
CA VAL A 137 -13.72 -1.89 -3.34
C VAL A 137 -14.74 -1.12 -2.49
N ILE A 138 -14.26 -0.49 -1.41
CA ILE A 138 -15.07 0.35 -0.52
C ILE A 138 -15.20 1.75 -1.12
N LYS A 139 -14.08 2.29 -1.58
CA LYS A 139 -13.99 3.65 -2.11
C LYS A 139 -12.93 3.72 -3.21
N ALA A 140 -13.18 4.56 -4.20
CA ALA A 140 -12.24 4.89 -5.25
C ALA A 140 -12.13 6.41 -5.34
N GLU A 141 -10.91 6.94 -5.47
CA GLU A 141 -10.69 8.37 -5.63
C GLU A 141 -9.60 8.64 -6.66
N LYS A 142 -9.85 9.63 -7.52
CA LYS A 142 -8.86 10.11 -8.48
C LYS A 142 -7.72 10.78 -7.72
N LEU A 143 -6.49 10.35 -8.00
CA LEU A 143 -5.29 10.97 -7.47
C LEU A 143 -5.03 12.28 -8.22
N THR A 144 -4.69 13.31 -7.45
CA THR A 144 -4.23 14.60 -7.96
C THR A 144 -2.77 14.80 -7.57
N VAL A 145 -2.03 15.64 -8.29
CA VAL A 145 -0.65 15.97 -7.91
C VAL A 145 -0.63 17.42 -7.42
N SER A 146 -0.16 17.62 -6.19
CA SER A 146 0.02 18.93 -5.57
C SER A 146 1.45 19.01 -5.00
N ASP A 147 2.19 20.07 -5.33
CA ASP A 147 3.59 20.26 -4.94
C ASP A 147 4.51 19.04 -5.21
N GLY A 148 4.27 18.35 -6.33
CA GLY A 148 5.04 17.15 -6.73
C GLY A 148 4.72 15.89 -5.92
N LYS A 149 3.67 15.93 -5.08
CA LYS A 149 3.18 14.79 -4.31
C LYS A 149 1.78 14.40 -4.75
N PHE A 150 1.49 13.10 -4.69
CA PHE A 150 0.15 12.62 -4.97
C PHE A 150 -0.76 12.89 -3.77
N CYS A 151 -1.98 13.35 -4.04
CA CYS A 151 -2.95 13.76 -3.03
C CYS A 151 -4.32 13.19 -3.36
N CYS A 152 -4.99 12.65 -2.34
CA CYS A 152 -6.41 12.36 -2.32
C CYS A 152 -6.91 12.36 -0.87
N SER A 153 -8.23 12.39 -0.66
CA SER A 153 -8.83 12.41 0.68
C SER A 153 -8.55 11.16 1.50
N MET A 154 -8.07 10.07 0.88
CA MET A 154 -7.70 8.83 1.56
C MET A 154 -6.24 8.80 2.04
N LEU A 155 -5.39 9.74 1.60
CA LEU A 155 -3.97 9.83 1.95
C LEU A 155 -3.68 10.86 3.05
N ASN A 156 -4.72 11.37 3.72
CA ASN A 156 -4.67 12.57 4.57
C ASN A 156 -4.94 12.29 6.05
#